data_AF-A0A9D6TV92-F1
#
_entry.id   AF-A0A9D6TV92-F1
#
_cell.length_a   1.000
_cell.length_b   1.000
_cell.length_c   1.000
_cell.angle_alpha   90.00
_cell.angle_beta   90.00
_cell.angle_gamma   90.00
#
_symmetry.space_group_name_H-M   'P 1'
#
loop_
_entity.id
_entity.type
_entity.pdbx_description
1 polymer ?
#
loop_
_entity_poly.entity_id
_entity_poly.type
_entity_poly.pdbx_seq_one_letter_code
_entity_poly.pdbx_strand_id
1 'polypeptide(L)'
;MVVTLFVKQAIYLHDAATTRLWGLSALDDQALAWGLMGVTDALVHGVAFLTLVMQHGASRAADDGASGVARPALGGRGRAADNGRGRMTTMPASRISLATKAALWLGSGMAGAVLFWAVQVSTGGPTIPDFMGQQIADAGGYPAGFAPAIGWAVHLGVSLSYALLFGVIVLVLATTRFPAQVAISFAVAVALGWVTAMVAPPAISVTISVFSGQGWPSELFPLNTELGLPFWNHVGFFLLNWLLQALGPRLLRVGAARSAVGP
;
A
#
# COMPACT_ATOMS: atom_id res chain seq x y z
N MET A 1 -24.05 3.67 -5.02
CA MET A 1 -24.05 2.65 -6.10
C MET A 1 -22.80 1.78 -6.06
N VAL A 2 -21.59 2.36 -6.04
CA VAL A 2 -20.30 1.65 -5.92
C VAL A 2 -20.20 0.79 -4.63
N VAL A 3 -20.60 1.35 -3.47
CA VAL A 3 -20.64 0.61 -2.19
C VAL A 3 -21.61 -0.59 -2.21
N THR A 4 -22.69 -0.50 -2.97
CA THR A 4 -23.70 -1.57 -3.08
C THR A 4 -23.21 -2.73 -3.96
N LEU A 5 -22.39 -2.44 -4.97
CA LEU A 5 -21.66 -3.45 -5.75
C LEU A 5 -20.63 -4.19 -4.88
N PHE A 6 -19.91 -3.48 -4.00
CA PHE A 6 -18.94 -4.08 -3.07
C PHE A 6 -19.57 -5.03 -2.04
N VAL A 7 -20.72 -4.68 -1.46
CA VAL A 7 -21.41 -5.57 -0.50
C VAL A 7 -21.96 -6.81 -1.20
N LYS A 8 -22.48 -6.70 -2.43
CA LYS A 8 -22.93 -7.87 -3.20
C LYS A 8 -21.77 -8.78 -3.60
N GLN A 9 -20.60 -8.22 -3.89
CA GLN A 9 -19.42 -8.99 -4.28
C GLN A 9 -18.79 -9.75 -3.10
N ALA A 10 -18.74 -9.14 -1.92
CA ALA A 10 -18.30 -9.83 -0.70
C ALA A 10 -19.25 -10.97 -0.29
N ILE A 11 -20.57 -10.78 -0.46
CA ILE A 11 -21.58 -11.83 -0.18
C ILE A 11 -21.48 -12.98 -1.19
N TYR A 12 -21.31 -12.68 -2.48
CA TYR A 12 -21.19 -13.70 -3.53
C TYR A 12 -19.93 -14.56 -3.37
N LEU A 13 -18.81 -13.96 -2.95
CA LEU A 13 -17.54 -14.65 -2.74
C LEU A 13 -17.52 -15.47 -1.44
N HIS A 14 -18.16 -14.98 -0.37
CA HIS A 14 -18.37 -15.77 0.84
C HIS A 14 -19.20 -17.02 0.55
N ASP A 15 -20.28 -16.88 -0.22
CA ASP A 15 -21.15 -18.00 -0.56
C ASP A 15 -20.41 -19.05 -1.39
N ALA A 16 -19.71 -18.63 -2.46
CA ALA A 16 -18.92 -19.52 -3.32
C ALA A 16 -17.76 -20.23 -2.59
N ALA A 17 -17.13 -19.57 -1.61
CA ALA A 17 -16.09 -20.18 -0.78
C ALA A 17 -16.67 -21.22 0.19
N THR A 18 -17.85 -20.97 0.76
CA THR A 18 -18.52 -21.92 1.66
C THR A 18 -19.12 -23.13 0.94
N THR A 19 -19.56 -23.00 -0.32
CA THR A 19 -20.09 -24.15 -1.08
C THR A 19 -19.01 -25.12 -1.57
N ARG A 20 -17.75 -24.68 -1.71
CA ARG A 20 -16.64 -25.50 -2.24
C ARG A 20 -15.79 -26.20 -1.17
N LEU A 21 -15.99 -25.91 0.11
CA LEU A 21 -15.24 -26.48 1.23
C LEU A 21 -15.55 -27.97 1.53
N TRP A 22 -16.44 -28.62 0.76
CA TRP A 22 -16.85 -30.02 0.97
C TRP A 22 -16.47 -30.99 -0.18
N GLY A 23 -15.65 -30.57 -1.15
CA GLY A 23 -15.26 -31.43 -2.27
C GLY A 23 -13.78 -31.30 -2.63
N LEU A 24 -12.89 -31.91 -1.84
CA LEU A 24 -11.44 -31.93 -2.10
C LEU A 24 -11.04 -33.16 -2.91
N SER A 25 -10.94 -33.02 -4.23
CA SER A 25 -10.07 -33.88 -5.07
C SER A 25 -9.84 -33.27 -6.46
N ALA A 26 -9.18 -32.11 -6.52
CA ALA A 26 -8.41 -31.57 -7.65
C ALA A 26 -8.03 -30.13 -7.26
N LEU A 27 -6.82 -29.93 -6.74
CA LEU A 27 -6.28 -28.58 -6.56
C LEU A 27 -5.78 -28.09 -7.93
N ASP A 28 -6.71 -27.60 -8.74
CA ASP A 28 -6.43 -26.95 -10.01
C ASP A 28 -5.70 -25.61 -9.79
N ASP A 29 -4.85 -25.23 -10.74
CA ASP A 29 -4.17 -23.91 -10.80
C ASP A 29 -5.12 -22.71 -10.58
N GLN A 30 -6.42 -22.92 -10.83
CA GLN A 30 -7.46 -21.95 -10.49
C GLN A 30 -7.55 -21.70 -8.98
N ALA A 31 -7.52 -22.71 -8.11
CA ALA A 31 -7.64 -22.52 -6.65
C ALA A 31 -6.47 -21.69 -6.09
N LEU A 32 -5.27 -21.84 -6.67
CA LEU A 32 -4.12 -21.02 -6.33
C LEU A 32 -4.27 -19.58 -6.85
N ALA A 33 -4.83 -19.40 -8.05
CA ALA A 33 -5.22 -18.08 -8.56
C ALA A 33 -6.31 -17.42 -7.69
N TRP A 34 -7.30 -18.17 -7.20
CA TRP A 34 -8.35 -17.68 -6.30
C TRP A 34 -7.80 -17.34 -4.90
N GLY A 35 -6.86 -18.12 -4.36
CA GLY A 35 -6.16 -17.79 -3.12
C GLY A 35 -5.28 -16.54 -3.24
N LEU A 36 -4.63 -16.35 -4.39
CA LEU A 36 -3.88 -15.13 -4.72
C LEU A 36 -4.80 -13.93 -4.99
N MET A 37 -6.05 -14.13 -5.43
CA MET A 37 -7.05 -13.06 -5.58
C MET A 37 -7.49 -12.42 -4.26
N GLY A 38 -7.29 -13.09 -3.11
CA GLY A 38 -7.40 -12.44 -1.80
C GLY A 38 -6.44 -11.25 -1.63
N VAL A 39 -5.33 -11.21 -2.39
CA VAL A 39 -4.43 -10.06 -2.46
C VAL A 39 -5.04 -8.90 -3.24
N THR A 40 -5.76 -9.17 -4.33
CA THR A 40 -6.54 -8.16 -5.07
C THR A 40 -7.67 -7.60 -4.22
N ASP A 41 -8.31 -8.47 -3.43
CA ASP A 41 -9.28 -8.09 -2.41
C ASP A 41 -8.64 -7.17 -1.36
N ALA A 42 -7.42 -7.45 -0.93
CA ALA A 42 -6.66 -6.56 -0.04
C ALA A 42 -6.32 -5.19 -0.66
N LEU A 43 -6.18 -5.08 -1.99
CA LEU A 43 -6.00 -3.78 -2.68
C LEU A 43 -7.32 -2.98 -2.68
N VAL A 44 -8.44 -3.62 -3.00
CA VAL A 44 -9.78 -3.02 -2.96
C VAL A 44 -10.16 -2.60 -1.54
N HIS A 45 -9.92 -3.47 -0.56
CA HIS A 45 -10.11 -3.19 0.86
C HIS A 45 -9.10 -2.16 1.38
N GLY A 46 -7.90 -2.06 0.80
CA GLY A 46 -6.89 -1.05 1.12
C GLY A 46 -7.34 0.37 0.81
N VAL A 47 -8.01 0.57 -0.33
CA VAL A 47 -8.63 1.86 -0.71
C VAL A 47 -9.80 2.20 0.23
N ALA A 48 -10.64 1.22 0.56
CA ALA A 48 -11.74 1.42 1.51
C ALA A 48 -11.22 1.73 2.94
N PHE A 49 -10.16 1.06 3.37
CA PHE A 49 -9.50 1.26 4.67
C PHE A 49 -8.85 2.64 4.77
N LEU A 50 -8.15 3.10 3.73
CA LEU A 50 -7.61 4.46 3.65
C LEU A 50 -8.71 5.52 3.78
N THR A 51 -9.86 5.29 3.14
CA THR A 51 -11.02 6.19 3.25
C THR A 51 -11.55 6.26 4.70
N LEU A 52 -11.64 5.11 5.37
CA LEU A 52 -12.18 5.00 6.74
C LEU A 52 -11.21 5.56 7.81
N VAL A 53 -9.90 5.35 7.62
CA VAL A 53 -8.84 5.92 8.46
C VAL A 53 -8.77 7.44 8.30
N MET A 54 -8.92 7.98 7.09
CA MET A 54 -8.98 9.43 6.89
C MET A 54 -10.24 10.04 7.52
N GLN A 55 -11.38 9.36 7.46
CA GLN A 55 -12.61 9.80 8.14
C GLN A 55 -12.48 9.79 9.67
N HIS A 56 -11.84 8.78 10.26
CA HIS A 56 -11.63 8.68 11.72
C HIS A 56 -10.47 9.55 12.24
N GLY A 57 -9.47 9.84 11.41
CA GLY A 57 -8.39 10.77 11.74
C GLY A 57 -8.88 12.21 11.79
N ALA A 58 -9.78 12.58 10.87
CA ALA A 58 -10.39 13.91 10.84
C ALA A 58 -11.30 14.18 12.04
N SER A 59 -12.03 13.18 12.54
CA SER A 59 -12.89 13.33 13.73
C SER A 59 -12.09 13.51 15.02
N ARG A 60 -10.99 12.77 15.22
CA ARG A 60 -10.14 12.94 16.42
C ARG A 60 -9.40 14.28 16.46
N ALA A 61 -8.98 14.80 15.31
CA ALA A 61 -8.38 16.13 15.24
C ALA A 61 -9.38 17.25 15.59
N ALA A 62 -10.68 17.03 15.34
CA ALA A 62 -11.74 17.94 15.75
C ALA A 62 -12.01 17.87 17.28
N ASP A 63 -11.95 16.67 17.87
CA ASP A 63 -12.16 16.48 19.30
C ASP A 63 -11.00 17.02 20.16
N ASP A 64 -9.75 16.86 19.71
CA ASP A 64 -8.57 17.39 20.39
C ASP A 64 -8.51 18.94 20.33
N GLY A 65 -9.12 19.57 19.32
CA GLY A 65 -9.30 21.01 19.24
C GLY A 65 -10.37 21.57 20.20
N ALA A 66 -11.35 20.75 20.60
CA ALA A 66 -12.45 21.15 21.48
C ALA A 66 -12.12 21.01 22.98
N SER A 67 -11.12 20.20 23.34
CA SER A 67 -10.76 19.93 24.74
C SER A 67 -9.80 20.95 25.38
N GLY A 68 -9.49 22.06 24.68
CA GLY A 68 -8.72 23.21 25.17
C GLY A 68 -9.39 24.05 26.25
N VAL A 69 -10.19 23.44 27.14
CA VAL A 69 -10.77 24.11 28.31
C VAL A 69 -9.70 24.19 29.39
N ALA A 70 -9.21 25.41 29.61
CA ALA A 70 -8.23 25.78 30.60
C ALA A 70 -8.56 25.22 32.00
N ARG A 71 -7.69 24.35 32.52
CA ARG A 71 -7.73 23.90 33.91
C ARG A 71 -7.11 24.99 34.80
N PRO A 72 -7.81 25.49 35.83
CA PRO A 72 -7.26 26.53 36.69
C PRO A 72 -6.11 25.98 37.52
N ALA A 73 -5.01 26.75 37.51
CA ALA A 73 -3.84 26.52 38.33
C ALA A 73 -4.20 26.74 39.82
N LEU A 74 -4.29 25.65 40.58
CA LEU A 74 -4.30 25.72 42.03
C LEU A 74 -2.88 25.53 42.55
N GLY A 75 -2.36 26.63 43.10
CA GLY A 75 -1.03 26.72 43.68
C GLY A 75 -0.89 25.89 44.96
N GLY A 76 0.28 25.27 45.10
CA GLY A 76 0.75 24.65 46.31
C GLY A 76 2.25 24.90 46.45
N ARG A 77 2.62 25.96 47.18
CA ARG A 77 3.99 26.26 47.60
C ARG A 77 4.46 25.17 48.57
N GLY A 78 5.52 24.47 48.20
CA GLY A 78 6.26 23.55 49.07
C GLY A 78 7.70 23.45 48.61
N ARG A 79 8.53 24.38 49.10
CA ARG A 79 9.96 24.52 48.80
C ARG A 79 10.72 23.55 49.69
N ALA A 80 11.29 22.49 49.12
CA ALA A 80 12.33 21.68 49.76
C ALA A 80 13.49 21.54 48.76
N ALA A 81 14.66 21.99 49.20
CA ALA A 81 15.90 21.95 48.46
C ALA A 81 16.31 20.48 48.22
N ASP A 82 16.31 20.05 46.96
CA ASP A 82 16.88 18.77 46.54
C ASP A 82 18.18 19.04 45.76
N ASN A 83 19.23 18.38 46.22
CA ASN A 83 20.62 18.62 45.84
C ASN A 83 20.93 17.97 44.47
N GLY A 84 21.17 18.82 43.46
CA GLY A 84 22.45 18.79 42.75
C GLY A 84 22.87 17.52 42.00
N ARG A 85 21.96 16.68 41.52
CA ARG A 85 22.26 15.74 40.42
C ARG A 85 21.40 16.10 39.23
N GLY A 86 22.03 16.78 38.26
CA GLY A 86 21.45 17.11 36.97
C GLY A 86 20.84 15.87 36.36
N ARG A 87 19.53 15.72 36.55
CA ARG A 87 18.70 14.69 35.93
C ARG A 87 18.79 15.01 34.45
N MET A 88 19.74 14.35 33.78
CA MET A 88 19.87 14.36 32.34
C MET A 88 18.56 13.75 31.84
N THR A 89 17.57 14.62 31.62
CA THR A 89 16.27 14.26 31.09
C THR A 89 16.55 13.69 29.72
N THR A 90 16.61 12.37 29.66
CA THR A 90 16.68 11.62 28.42
C THR A 90 15.51 12.09 27.58
N MET A 91 15.80 12.88 26.55
CA MET A 91 14.74 13.34 25.66
C MET A 91 14.02 12.09 25.15
N PRO A 92 12.68 12.06 25.21
CA PRO A 92 11.93 10.92 24.75
C PRO A 92 12.28 10.68 23.28
N ALA A 93 12.77 9.47 22.98
CA ALA A 93 13.09 9.04 21.63
C ALA A 93 11.89 9.39 20.73
N SER A 94 12.10 10.32 19.79
CA SER A 94 11.02 10.88 19.00
C SER A 94 10.34 9.76 18.19
N ARG A 95 9.11 9.44 18.60
CA ARG A 95 8.27 8.51 17.86
C ARG A 95 7.90 9.21 16.56
N ILE A 96 8.22 8.60 15.42
CA ILE A 96 7.78 9.09 14.12
C ILE A 96 6.25 9.09 14.12
N SER A 97 5.65 10.23 13.78
CA SER A 97 4.21 10.38 13.77
C SER A 97 3.56 9.47 12.73
N LEU A 98 2.29 9.12 12.94
CA LEU A 98 1.50 8.38 11.96
C LEU A 98 1.45 9.12 10.61
N ALA A 99 1.37 10.45 10.64
CA ALA A 99 1.37 11.29 9.44
C ALA A 99 2.65 11.13 8.61
N THR A 100 3.82 11.11 9.24
CA THR A 100 5.08 10.86 8.53
C THR A 100 5.14 9.46 7.94
N LYS A 101 4.61 8.44 8.63
CA LYS A 101 4.52 7.08 8.09
C LYS A 101 3.61 7.02 6.86
N ALA A 102 2.41 7.62 6.96
CA ALA A 102 1.47 7.71 5.85
C ALA A 102 2.07 8.45 4.65
N ALA A 103 2.79 9.56 4.88
CA ALA A 103 3.46 10.29 3.82
C ALA A 103 4.55 9.45 3.14
N LEU A 104 5.33 8.67 3.89
CA LEU A 104 6.31 7.73 3.32
C LEU A 104 5.64 6.64 2.49
N TRP A 105 4.50 6.11 2.94
CA TRP A 105 3.74 5.11 2.20
C TRP A 105 3.19 5.66 0.88
N LEU A 106 2.49 6.80 0.94
CA LEU A 106 1.94 7.46 -0.25
C LEU A 106 3.06 7.85 -1.23
N GLY A 107 4.11 8.49 -0.72
CA GLY A 107 5.26 8.92 -1.52
C GLY A 107 5.98 7.76 -2.19
N SER A 108 6.17 6.63 -1.48
CA SER A 108 6.80 5.44 -2.05
C SER A 108 5.94 4.75 -3.11
N GLY A 109 4.61 4.69 -2.92
CA GLY A 109 3.69 4.19 -3.94
C GLY A 109 3.69 5.04 -5.21
N MET A 110 3.64 6.37 -5.06
CA MET A 110 3.73 7.30 -6.20
C MET A 110 5.08 7.20 -6.92
N ALA A 111 6.18 7.19 -6.18
CA ALA A 111 7.52 7.06 -6.75
C ALA A 111 7.68 5.73 -7.49
N GLY A 112 7.14 4.64 -6.93
CA GLY A 112 7.11 3.33 -7.57
C GLY A 112 6.29 3.33 -8.86
N ALA A 113 5.11 3.96 -8.87
CA ALA A 113 4.26 4.05 -10.07
C ALA A 113 5.00 4.77 -11.22
N VAL A 114 5.68 5.88 -10.90
CA VAL A 114 6.49 6.65 -11.86
C VAL A 114 7.70 5.86 -12.33
N LEU A 115 8.41 5.17 -11.43
CA LEU A 115 9.53 4.30 -11.80
C LEU A 115 9.07 3.22 -12.78
N PHE A 116 7.98 2.53 -12.46
CA PHE A 116 7.42 1.47 -13.30
C PHE A 116 7.10 1.98 -14.71
N TRP A 117 6.41 3.12 -14.79
CA TRP A 117 6.08 3.78 -16.05
C TRP A 117 7.34 4.20 -16.83
N ALA A 118 8.32 4.83 -16.15
CA ALA A 118 9.55 5.31 -16.79
C ALA A 118 10.36 4.16 -17.42
N VAL A 119 10.42 3.01 -16.75
CA VAL A 119 11.08 1.83 -17.33
C VAL A 119 10.35 1.38 -18.59
N GLN A 120 9.01 1.33 -18.58
CA GLN A 120 8.25 0.92 -19.77
C GLN A 120 8.47 1.88 -20.95
N VAL A 121 8.41 3.19 -20.71
CA VAL A 121 8.72 4.21 -21.73
C VAL A 121 10.12 4.01 -22.30
N SER A 122 11.11 3.73 -21.44
CA SER A 122 12.50 3.52 -21.88
C SER A 122 12.71 2.27 -22.77
N THR A 123 11.75 1.34 -22.75
CA THR A 123 11.79 0.12 -23.57
C THR A 123 10.98 0.20 -24.87
N GLY A 124 10.35 1.35 -25.14
CA GLY A 124 9.67 1.64 -26.40
C GLY A 124 8.34 0.91 -26.64
N GLY A 125 7.87 0.13 -25.67
CA GLY A 125 6.57 -0.54 -25.70
C GLY A 125 5.42 0.33 -25.16
N PRO A 126 4.16 -0.09 -25.36
CA PRO A 126 3.02 0.55 -24.72
C PRO A 126 3.13 0.44 -23.20
N THR A 127 2.84 1.53 -22.49
CA THR A 127 2.84 1.52 -21.03
C THR A 127 1.58 0.83 -20.52
N ILE A 128 1.64 0.26 -19.31
CA ILE A 128 0.45 -0.36 -18.68
C ILE A 128 -0.69 0.67 -18.50
N PRO A 129 -0.44 1.91 -18.05
CA PRO A 129 -1.45 2.95 -18.04
C PRO A 129 -2.12 3.14 -19.41
N ASP A 130 -1.34 3.28 -20.48
CA ASP A 130 -1.91 3.50 -21.82
C ASP A 130 -2.75 2.30 -22.28
N PHE A 131 -2.20 1.09 -22.12
CA PHE A 131 -2.89 -0.15 -22.48
C PHE A 131 -4.21 -0.32 -21.72
N MET A 132 -4.18 -0.27 -20.38
CA MET A 132 -5.38 -0.47 -19.58
C MET A 132 -6.39 0.65 -19.77
N GLY A 133 -5.91 1.89 -19.88
CA GLY A 133 -6.75 3.06 -20.13
C GLY A 133 -7.54 2.93 -21.43
N GLN A 134 -6.86 2.52 -22.51
CA GLN A 134 -7.50 2.30 -23.81
C GLN A 134 -8.49 1.14 -23.77
N GLN A 135 -8.09 -0.01 -23.23
CA GLN A 135 -8.96 -1.19 -23.14
C GLN A 135 -10.23 -0.91 -22.33
N ILE A 136 -10.10 -0.23 -21.19
CA ILE A 136 -11.25 0.15 -20.37
C ILE A 136 -12.13 1.18 -21.09
N ALA A 137 -11.52 2.19 -21.72
CA ALA A 137 -12.25 3.23 -22.44
C ALA A 137 -13.10 2.63 -23.57
N ASP A 138 -12.49 1.80 -24.41
CA ASP A 138 -13.13 1.19 -25.57
C ASP A 138 -14.22 0.21 -25.16
N ALA A 139 -13.92 -0.70 -24.22
CA ALA A 139 -14.86 -1.73 -23.79
C ALA A 139 -16.03 -1.16 -22.95
N GLY A 140 -15.79 -0.09 -22.19
CA GLY A 140 -16.80 0.58 -21.37
C GLY A 140 -17.57 1.69 -22.07
N GLY A 141 -17.22 2.00 -23.33
CA GLY A 141 -17.85 3.10 -24.09
C GLY A 141 -17.55 4.49 -23.53
N TYR A 142 -16.42 4.67 -22.84
CA TYR A 142 -15.98 5.98 -22.38
C TYR A 142 -15.39 6.80 -23.53
N PRO A 143 -15.49 8.14 -23.51
CA PRO A 143 -14.82 8.98 -24.51
C PRO A 143 -13.31 8.73 -24.55
N ALA A 144 -12.74 8.53 -25.74
CA ALA A 144 -11.33 8.17 -25.92
C ALA A 144 -10.34 9.14 -25.24
N GLY A 145 -10.70 10.43 -25.13
CA GLY A 145 -9.89 11.42 -24.42
C GLY A 145 -9.69 11.14 -22.92
N PHE A 146 -10.50 10.27 -22.31
CA PHE A 146 -10.34 9.85 -20.91
C PHE A 146 -9.43 8.64 -20.72
N ALA A 147 -9.05 7.92 -21.79
CA ALA A 147 -8.23 6.71 -21.68
C ALA A 147 -6.95 6.93 -20.85
N PRO A 148 -6.15 8.01 -21.05
CA PRO A 148 -4.96 8.25 -20.24
C PRO A 148 -5.28 8.44 -18.75
N ALA A 149 -6.33 9.18 -18.43
CA ALA A 149 -6.73 9.45 -17.05
C ALA A 149 -7.20 8.17 -16.34
N ILE A 150 -7.98 7.33 -17.03
CA ILE A 150 -8.43 6.03 -16.53
C ILE A 150 -7.23 5.12 -16.25
N GLY A 151 -6.32 5.00 -17.23
CA GLY A 151 -5.11 4.20 -17.11
C GLY A 151 -4.23 4.59 -15.93
N TRP A 152 -3.95 5.88 -15.78
CA TRP A 152 -3.17 6.40 -14.66
C TRP A 152 -3.87 6.23 -13.31
N ALA A 153 -5.19 6.41 -13.25
CA ALA A 153 -5.95 6.21 -12.02
C ALA A 153 -5.85 4.75 -11.54
N VAL A 154 -5.99 3.78 -12.44
CA VAL A 154 -5.83 2.35 -12.14
C VAL A 154 -4.39 2.05 -11.69
N HIS A 155 -3.40 2.50 -12.45
CA HIS A 155 -1.99 2.24 -12.15
C HIS A 155 -1.56 2.83 -10.79
N LEU A 156 -1.96 4.06 -10.49
CA LEU A 156 -1.73 4.68 -9.19
C LEU A 156 -2.48 3.96 -8.07
N GLY A 157 -3.73 3.56 -8.29
CA GLY A 157 -4.52 2.83 -7.31
C GLY A 157 -3.86 1.52 -6.87
N VAL A 158 -3.38 0.73 -7.84
CA VAL A 158 -2.64 -0.52 -7.57
C VAL A 158 -1.32 -0.23 -6.86
N SER A 159 -0.55 0.75 -7.34
CA SER A 159 0.75 1.12 -6.76
C SER A 159 0.64 1.58 -5.30
N LEU A 160 -0.33 2.45 -5.00
CA LEU A 160 -0.59 2.90 -3.63
C LEU A 160 -1.01 1.75 -2.71
N SER A 161 -1.81 0.83 -3.23
CA SER A 161 -2.28 -0.32 -2.47
C SER A 161 -1.15 -1.33 -2.17
N TYR A 162 -0.24 -1.56 -3.12
CA TYR A 162 0.99 -2.34 -2.87
C TYR A 162 1.93 -1.65 -1.87
N ALA A 163 2.11 -0.34 -1.97
CA ALA A 163 2.92 0.41 -1.02
C ALA A 163 2.35 0.37 0.40
N LEU A 164 1.02 0.44 0.54
CA LEU A 164 0.33 0.29 1.81
C LEU A 164 0.50 -1.13 2.39
N LEU A 165 0.27 -2.17 1.59
CA LEU A 165 0.46 -3.57 2.01
C LEU A 165 1.89 -3.76 2.55
N PHE A 166 2.88 -3.30 1.81
CA PHE A 166 4.27 -3.39 2.24
C PHE A 166 4.55 -2.57 3.52
N GLY A 167 3.95 -1.38 3.64
CA GLY A 167 4.06 -0.55 4.85
C GLY A 167 3.47 -1.19 6.10
N VAL A 168 2.35 -1.90 5.97
CA VAL A 168 1.77 -2.72 7.04
C VAL A 168 2.74 -3.82 7.47
N ILE A 169 3.36 -4.52 6.52
CA ILE A 169 4.35 -5.56 6.81
C ILE A 169 5.55 -4.97 7.58
N VAL A 170 6.10 -3.85 7.11
CA VAL A 170 7.21 -3.16 7.81
C VAL A 170 6.81 -2.74 9.22
N LEU A 171 5.56 -2.28 9.40
CA LEU A 171 5.03 -1.89 10.71
C LEU A 171 4.92 -3.10 11.66
N VAL A 172 4.42 -4.24 11.19
CA VAL A 172 4.35 -5.48 11.98
C VAL A 172 5.75 -5.94 12.40
N LEU A 173 6.73 -5.84 11.49
CA LEU A 173 8.12 -6.22 11.77
C LEU A 173 8.85 -5.20 12.67
N ALA A 174 8.26 -4.05 13.01
CA ALA A 174 8.93 -3.00 13.78
C ALA A 174 9.27 -3.41 15.23
N THR A 175 8.68 -4.49 15.73
CA THR A 175 8.98 -5.08 17.05
C THR A 175 10.21 -6.01 17.03
N THR A 176 10.68 -6.40 15.85
CA THR A 176 11.84 -7.29 15.68
C THR A 176 13.17 -6.54 15.79
N ARG A 177 14.27 -7.27 16.02
CA ARG A 177 15.62 -6.68 15.99
C ARG A 177 15.87 -6.09 14.60
N PHE A 178 16.50 -4.93 14.53
CA PHE A 178 16.68 -4.21 13.27
C PHE A 178 17.30 -5.04 12.13
N PRO A 179 18.40 -5.80 12.33
CA PRO A 179 18.95 -6.63 11.26
C PRO A 179 17.93 -7.65 10.73
N ALA A 180 17.15 -8.26 11.62
CA ALA A 180 16.09 -9.18 11.25
C ALA A 180 14.95 -8.46 10.52
N GLN A 181 14.51 -7.29 11.01
CA GLN A 181 13.51 -6.45 10.34
C GLN A 181 13.90 -6.17 8.89
N VAL A 182 15.15 -5.75 8.66
CA VAL A 182 15.66 -5.42 7.32
C VAL A 182 15.72 -6.66 6.44
N ALA A 183 16.28 -7.76 6.95
CA ALA A 183 16.42 -9.00 6.18
C ALA A 183 15.05 -9.59 5.80
N ILE A 184 14.12 -9.66 6.76
CA ILE A 184 12.78 -10.20 6.52
C ILE A 184 11.99 -9.28 5.56
N SER A 185 11.99 -7.97 5.79
CA SER A 185 11.29 -7.04 4.89
C SER A 185 11.87 -7.00 3.48
N PHE A 186 13.19 -7.20 3.33
CA PHE A 186 13.83 -7.34 2.02
C PHE A 186 13.36 -8.61 1.30
N ALA A 187 13.40 -9.76 1.99
CA ALA A 187 12.92 -11.02 1.44
C ALA A 187 11.45 -10.94 1.02
N VAL A 188 10.62 -10.30 1.84
CA VAL A 188 9.21 -10.06 1.52
C VAL A 188 9.04 -9.13 0.32
N ALA A 189 9.85 -8.07 0.20
CA ALA A 189 9.79 -7.18 -0.97
C ALA A 189 10.08 -7.94 -2.27
N VAL A 190 11.10 -8.80 -2.28
CA VAL A 190 11.43 -9.65 -3.44
C VAL A 190 10.31 -10.64 -3.73
N ALA A 191 9.78 -11.31 -2.70
CA ALA A 191 8.68 -12.26 -2.85
C ALA A 191 7.40 -11.58 -3.39
N LEU A 192 7.05 -10.40 -2.88
CA LEU A 192 5.93 -9.61 -3.39
C LEU A 192 6.16 -9.17 -4.84
N GLY A 193 7.37 -8.71 -5.19
CA GLY A 193 7.71 -8.38 -6.57
C GLY A 193 7.53 -9.57 -7.52
N TRP A 194 7.93 -10.76 -7.10
CA TRP A 194 7.73 -11.98 -7.88
C TRP A 194 6.24 -12.35 -7.98
N VAL A 195 5.54 -12.48 -6.86
CA VAL A 195 4.12 -12.89 -6.86
C VAL A 195 3.26 -11.91 -7.66
N THR A 196 3.46 -10.61 -7.46
CA THR A 196 2.70 -9.58 -8.20
C THR A 196 3.00 -9.60 -9.69
N ALA A 197 4.26 -9.80 -10.10
CA ALA A 197 4.60 -9.97 -11.52
C ALA A 197 3.90 -11.19 -12.14
N MET A 198 3.79 -12.29 -11.38
CA MET A 198 3.17 -13.53 -11.84
C MET A 198 1.67 -13.37 -12.04
N VAL A 199 0.98 -12.68 -11.12
CA VAL A 199 -0.47 -12.49 -11.16
C VAL A 199 -0.89 -11.21 -11.90
N ALA A 200 0.05 -10.40 -12.38
CA ALA A 200 -0.26 -9.15 -13.06
C ALA A 200 -1.18 -9.36 -14.28
N PRO A 201 -0.93 -10.29 -15.22
CA PRO A 201 -1.83 -10.49 -16.35
C PRO A 201 -3.27 -10.84 -15.94
N PRO A 202 -3.55 -11.85 -15.10
CA PRO A 202 -4.93 -12.15 -14.71
C PRO A 202 -5.57 -10.98 -13.95
N ALA A 203 -4.82 -10.27 -13.09
CA ALA A 203 -5.32 -9.08 -12.42
C ALA A 203 -5.71 -7.96 -13.40
N ILE A 204 -4.93 -7.76 -14.47
CA ILE A 204 -5.25 -6.80 -15.54
C ILE A 204 -6.55 -7.19 -16.24
N SER A 205 -6.74 -8.47 -16.58
CA SER A 205 -7.98 -8.93 -17.24
C SER A 205 -9.24 -8.68 -16.39
N VAL A 206 -9.17 -8.96 -15.07
CA VAL A 206 -10.25 -8.65 -14.13
C VAL A 206 -10.48 -7.15 -14.06
N THR A 207 -9.42 -6.36 -13.96
CA THR A 207 -9.50 -4.90 -13.83
C THR A 207 -10.19 -4.29 -15.06
N ILE A 208 -9.76 -4.70 -16.27
CA ILE A 208 -10.39 -4.24 -17.51
C ILE A 208 -11.88 -4.60 -17.52
N SER A 209 -12.23 -5.87 -17.27
CA SER A 209 -13.63 -6.33 -17.35
C SER A 209 -14.54 -5.61 -16.34
N VAL A 210 -14.08 -5.46 -15.09
CA VAL A 210 -14.84 -4.80 -14.02
C VAL A 210 -15.01 -3.31 -14.29
N PHE A 211 -13.93 -2.59 -14.61
CA PHE A 211 -14.02 -1.14 -14.85
C PHE A 211 -14.69 -0.78 -16.18
N SER A 212 -14.79 -1.72 -17.11
CA SER A 212 -15.59 -1.60 -18.34
C SER A 212 -17.06 -1.94 -18.15
N GLY A 213 -17.48 -2.39 -16.96
CA GLY A 213 -18.87 -2.77 -16.68
C GLY A 213 -19.29 -4.13 -17.24
N GLN A 214 -18.35 -4.94 -17.71
CA GLN A 214 -18.61 -6.30 -18.23
C GLN A 214 -18.77 -7.35 -17.11
N GLY A 215 -18.41 -6.99 -15.88
CA GLY A 215 -18.50 -7.88 -14.73
C GLY A 215 -17.24 -8.70 -14.50
N TRP A 216 -17.40 -9.94 -14.03
CA TRP A 216 -16.27 -10.85 -13.81
C TRP A 216 -15.98 -11.64 -15.08
N PRO A 217 -14.73 -11.70 -15.56
CA PRO A 217 -14.40 -12.39 -16.79
C PRO A 217 -14.50 -13.92 -16.61
N SER A 218 -15.00 -14.62 -17.64
CA SER A 218 -15.04 -16.09 -17.67
C SER A 218 -13.68 -16.72 -17.92
N GLU A 219 -12.77 -15.97 -18.53
CA GLU A 219 -11.40 -16.37 -18.84
C GLU A 219 -10.43 -15.30 -18.37
N LEU A 220 -9.29 -15.72 -17.82
CA LEU A 220 -8.24 -14.84 -17.34
C LEU A 220 -7.03 -14.93 -18.26
N PHE A 221 -6.25 -13.84 -18.33
CA PHE A 221 -4.93 -13.95 -18.92
C PHE A 221 -4.06 -14.94 -18.13
N PRO A 222 -3.18 -15.70 -18.80
CA PRO A 222 -2.34 -16.69 -18.14
C PRO A 222 -1.39 -16.03 -17.14
N LEU A 223 -0.95 -16.80 -16.14
CA LEU A 223 0.10 -16.35 -15.22
C LEU A 223 1.38 -16.01 -15.99
N ASN A 224 2.06 -14.96 -15.56
CA ASN A 224 3.37 -14.62 -16.11
C ASN A 224 4.48 -15.39 -15.37
N THR A 225 4.99 -16.43 -16.00
CA THR A 225 6.11 -17.24 -15.48
C THR A 225 7.47 -16.77 -16.00
N GLU A 226 7.50 -15.75 -16.86
CA GLU A 226 8.73 -15.23 -17.45
C GLU A 226 9.47 -14.27 -16.52
N LEU A 227 10.80 -14.45 -16.43
CA LEU A 227 11.70 -13.54 -15.71
C LEU A 227 12.14 -12.34 -16.58
N GLY A 228 11.19 -11.79 -17.34
CA GLY A 228 11.39 -10.68 -18.26
C GLY A 228 11.27 -9.31 -17.59
N LEU A 229 11.17 -8.27 -18.43
CA LEU A 229 10.99 -6.88 -17.98
C LEU A 229 9.84 -6.70 -16.97
N PRO A 230 8.64 -7.30 -17.14
CA PRO A 230 7.56 -7.17 -16.17
C PRO A 230 7.96 -7.66 -14.77
N PHE A 231 8.71 -8.77 -14.69
CA PHE A 231 9.22 -9.29 -13.43
C PHE A 231 10.16 -8.29 -12.74
N TRP A 232 11.16 -7.81 -13.47
CA TRP A 232 12.14 -6.87 -12.92
C TRP A 232 11.53 -5.53 -12.54
N ASN A 233 10.49 -5.08 -13.24
CA ASN A 233 9.76 -3.85 -12.87
C ASN A 233 9.03 -3.98 -11.53
N HIS A 234 8.36 -5.11 -11.27
CA HIS A 234 7.70 -5.33 -9.99
C HIS A 234 8.73 -5.50 -8.86
N VAL A 235 9.81 -6.23 -9.08
CA VAL A 235 10.91 -6.33 -8.10
C VAL A 235 11.48 -4.94 -7.81
N GLY A 236 11.76 -4.13 -8.84
CA GLY A 236 12.24 -2.76 -8.69
C GLY A 236 11.28 -1.87 -7.89
N PHE A 237 9.97 -1.96 -8.17
CA PHE A 237 8.93 -1.28 -7.42
C PHE A 237 8.97 -1.62 -5.92
N PHE A 238 9.01 -2.91 -5.57
CA PHE A 238 9.00 -3.33 -4.17
C PHE A 238 10.33 -3.06 -3.46
N LEU A 239 11.46 -3.13 -4.16
CA LEU A 239 12.76 -2.75 -3.60
C LEU A 239 12.84 -1.25 -3.31
N LEU A 240 12.26 -0.41 -4.17
CA LEU A 240 12.14 1.03 -3.88
C LEU A 240 11.28 1.27 -2.64
N ASN A 241 10.13 0.58 -2.53
CA ASN A 241 9.28 0.65 -1.35
C ASN A 241 10.00 0.17 -0.09
N TRP A 242 10.77 -0.91 -0.17
CA TRP A 242 11.63 -1.39 0.91
C TRP A 242 12.64 -0.33 1.34
N LEU A 243 13.36 0.28 0.40
CA LEU A 243 14.34 1.31 0.70
C LEU A 243 13.69 2.51 1.42
N LEU A 244 12.59 3.02 0.88
CA LEU A 244 11.92 4.21 1.42
C LEU A 244 11.24 3.94 2.77
N GLN A 245 10.59 2.79 2.93
CA GLN A 245 9.76 2.51 4.10
C GLN A 245 10.52 1.80 5.23
N ALA A 246 11.41 0.85 4.93
CA ALA A 246 12.17 0.13 5.95
C ALA A 246 13.45 0.88 6.38
N LEU A 247 14.10 1.58 5.45
CA LEU A 247 15.37 2.29 5.71
C LEU A 247 15.20 3.81 5.84
N GLY A 248 14.31 4.42 5.07
CA GLY A 248 14.08 5.88 5.05
C GLY A 248 13.95 6.55 6.42
N PRO A 249 13.10 6.05 7.34
CA PRO A 249 12.98 6.57 8.71
C PRO A 249 14.31 6.74 9.46
N ARG A 250 15.27 5.83 9.25
CA ARG A 250 16.58 5.90 9.91
C ARG A 250 17.51 6.88 9.20
N LEU A 251 17.49 6.92 7.87
CA LEU A 251 18.29 7.86 7.10
C LEU A 251 17.93 9.31 7.46
N LEU A 252 16.63 9.60 7.63
CA LEU A 252 16.15 10.91 8.07
C LEU A 252 16.65 11.29 9.48
N ARG A 253 16.71 10.33 10.41
CA ARG A 253 17.23 10.57 11.76
C ARG A 253 18.72 10.84 11.78
N VAL A 254 19.51 10.08 11.01
CA VAL A 254 20.96 10.28 10.91
C VAL A 254 21.29 11.63 10.27
N GLY A 255 20.54 12.02 9.24
CA GLY A 255 20.68 13.35 8.62
C GLY A 255 20.41 14.47 9.62
N ALA A 256 19.28 14.41 10.34
CA ALA A 256 18.93 15.41 11.35
C ALA A 256 19.97 15.51 12.47
N ALA A 257 20.51 14.39 12.94
CA ALA A 257 21.55 14.37 13.97
C ALA A 257 22.86 15.04 13.49
N ARG A 258 23.25 14.84 12.23
CA ARG A 258 24.44 15.49 11.65
C ARG A 258 24.26 17.01 11.50
N SER A 259 23.10 17.45 11.05
CA SER A 259 22.80 18.88 10.91
C SER A 259 22.80 19.65 12.24
N ALA A 260 22.52 18.96 13.35
CA ALA A 260 22.51 19.56 14.68
C ALA A 260 23.92 19.78 15.29
N VAL A 261 24.95 19.12 14.77
CA VAL A 261 26.32 19.20 15.33
C VAL A 261 27.10 20.40 14.79
N GLY A 262 26.62 21.09 13.74
CA GLY A 262 27.33 22.19 13.09
C GLY A 262 28.58 21.72 12.34
N PRO A 263 29.07 22.47 11.34
CA PRO A 263 30.35 22.22 10.69
C PRO A 263 31.54 22.44 11.63
#